data_AF-A0A1D9M7Z7-F1
#
_entry.id   AF-A0A1D9M7Z7-F1
#
_cell.length_a   1.000
_cell.length_b   1.000
_cell.length_c   1.000
_cell.angle_alpha   90.00
_cell.angle_beta   90.00
_cell.angle_gamma   90.00
#
_symmetry.space_group_name_H-M   'P 1'
#
loop_
_entity.id
_entity.type
_entity.pdbx_description
1 polymer ?
#
loop_
_entity_poly.entity_id
_entity_poly.type
_entity_poly.pdbx_seq_one_letter_code
_entity_poly.pdbx_strand_id
1 'polypeptide(L)'
;MKLLSVSDEPTKDRRDFFKATILFWLIGATDGHAKNFSLGLLPGGRFRLSPLYDVLTTQPLLDARQLDHRSFRLSMRVGKSRHYKVNEVLGHHFVETGTQAGLSREAIQSLFDEIHAQATEALDKTFADLPADFPEGLTSAVAAGLQTRLEKLVAAG
;
A
#
# COMPACT_ATOMS: atom_id res chain seq x y z
N MET A 1 10.05 10.00 -3.57
CA MET A 1 9.28 10.91 -2.67
C MET A 1 9.93 12.30 -2.49
N LYS A 2 10.84 12.73 -3.39
CA LYS A 2 11.52 14.04 -3.29
C LYS A 2 10.54 15.24 -3.44
N LEU A 3 9.50 15.11 -4.25
CA LEU A 3 8.51 16.18 -4.39
C LEU A 3 7.78 16.47 -3.07
N LEU A 4 7.36 15.43 -2.36
CA LEU A 4 6.66 15.58 -1.08
C LEU A 4 7.59 16.09 0.05
N SER A 5 8.91 16.20 -0.16
CA SER A 5 9.77 16.83 0.85
C SER A 5 9.65 18.36 0.90
N VAL A 6 8.97 18.96 -0.08
CA VAL A 6 8.74 20.41 -0.17
C VAL A 6 7.24 20.77 -0.15
N SER A 7 6.37 19.84 0.28
CA SER A 7 4.96 20.16 0.51
C SER A 7 4.77 21.00 1.78
N ASP A 8 3.55 21.49 2.02
CA ASP A 8 3.22 22.20 3.27
C ASP A 8 3.32 21.28 4.51
N GLU A 9 3.17 19.96 4.35
CA GLU A 9 3.27 18.96 5.42
C GLU A 9 4.20 17.78 5.05
N PRO A 10 5.52 18.01 4.88
CA PRO A 10 6.42 17.03 4.27
C PRO A 10 6.50 15.69 4.99
N THR A 11 6.52 15.71 6.31
CA THR A 11 6.59 14.48 7.12
C THR A 11 5.33 13.64 6.96
N LYS A 12 4.16 14.29 7.03
CA LYS A 12 2.85 13.63 6.91
C LYS A 12 2.64 13.10 5.49
N ASP A 13 2.83 13.92 4.48
CA ASP A 13 2.60 13.53 3.08
C ASP A 13 3.50 12.37 2.66
N ARG A 14 4.77 12.39 3.07
CA ARG A 14 5.70 11.29 2.80
C ARG A 14 5.29 10.02 3.53
N ARG A 15 4.90 10.13 4.80
CA ARG A 15 4.42 9.00 5.60
C ARG A 15 3.18 8.37 4.97
N ASP A 16 2.20 9.17 4.62
CA ASP A 16 0.92 8.71 4.06
C ASP A 16 1.09 8.08 2.68
N PHE A 17 1.90 8.70 1.81
CA PHE A 17 2.25 8.11 0.51
C PHE A 17 2.94 6.75 0.65
N PHE A 18 3.88 6.64 1.58
CA PHE A 18 4.60 5.40 1.81
C PHE A 18 3.71 4.32 2.43
N LYS A 19 2.88 4.68 3.42
CA LYS A 19 1.85 3.79 4.00
C LYS A 19 0.89 3.29 2.93
N ALA A 20 0.41 4.16 2.05
CA ALA A 20 -0.47 3.81 0.94
C ALA A 20 0.16 2.75 0.01
N THR A 21 1.44 2.92 -0.33
CA THR A 21 2.16 1.97 -1.19
C THR A 21 2.26 0.58 -0.55
N ILE A 22 2.45 0.51 0.76
CA ILE A 22 2.43 -0.76 1.52
C ILE A 22 1.03 -1.37 1.51
N LEU A 23 0.00 -0.56 1.78
CA LEU A 23 -1.39 -1.02 1.80
C LEU A 23 -1.84 -1.55 0.43
N PHE A 24 -1.45 -0.91 -0.67
CA PHE A 24 -1.72 -1.39 -2.02
C PHE A 24 -1.12 -2.78 -2.27
N TRP A 25 0.11 -3.02 -1.80
CA TRP A 25 0.69 -4.35 -1.84
C TRP A 25 -0.09 -5.35 -0.97
N LEU A 26 -0.41 -4.97 0.27
CA LEU A 26 -1.14 -5.83 1.20
C LEU A 26 -2.49 -6.27 0.66
N ILE A 27 -3.24 -5.42 -0.04
CA ILE A 27 -4.54 -5.80 -0.61
C ILE A 27 -4.45 -6.33 -2.05
N GLY A 28 -3.27 -6.38 -2.65
CA GLY A 28 -3.12 -6.78 -4.06
C GLY A 28 -3.71 -5.76 -5.04
N ALA A 29 -3.63 -4.47 -4.73
CA ALA A 29 -4.02 -3.38 -5.64
C ALA A 29 -2.90 -3.10 -6.66
N THR A 30 -3.00 -3.73 -7.83
CA THR A 30 -1.98 -3.63 -8.88
C THR A 30 -2.06 -2.32 -9.67
N ASP A 31 -3.21 -1.65 -9.67
CA ASP A 31 -3.45 -0.42 -10.44
C ASP A 31 -3.09 0.88 -9.69
N GLY A 32 -2.33 0.80 -8.58
CA GLY A 32 -1.86 1.97 -7.83
C GLY A 32 -0.73 2.74 -8.52
N HIS A 33 -0.95 3.21 -9.75
CA HIS A 33 0.02 4.02 -10.51
C HIS A 33 0.04 5.47 -10.02
N ALA A 34 1.07 6.22 -10.46
CA ALA A 34 1.29 7.59 -10.00
C ALA A 34 0.12 8.54 -10.26
N LYS A 35 -0.77 8.23 -11.21
CA LYS A 35 -1.97 9.03 -11.49
C LYS A 35 -3.05 8.91 -10.41
N ASN A 36 -3.01 7.90 -9.54
CA ASN A 36 -3.94 7.77 -8.40
C ASN A 36 -3.52 8.61 -7.18
N PHE A 37 -2.44 9.38 -7.32
CA PHE A 37 -2.01 10.35 -6.33
C PHE A 37 -2.13 11.75 -6.95
N SER A 38 -2.82 12.66 -6.27
CA SER A 38 -2.90 14.06 -6.67
C SER A 38 -2.40 15.00 -5.58
N LEU A 39 -2.13 16.24 -5.99
CA LEU A 39 -1.70 17.31 -5.10
C LEU A 39 -2.80 18.37 -5.04
N GLY A 40 -3.22 18.73 -3.83
CA GLY A 40 -4.04 19.91 -3.60
C GLY A 40 -3.16 21.14 -3.71
N LEU A 41 -3.41 21.99 -4.70
CA LEU A 41 -2.67 23.23 -4.90
C LEU A 41 -3.21 24.33 -3.98
N LEU A 42 -2.29 25.08 -3.37
CA LEU A 42 -2.57 26.17 -2.44
C LEU A 42 -1.94 27.47 -2.96
N PRO A 43 -2.43 28.65 -2.53
CA PRO A 43 -1.87 29.92 -2.95
C PRO A 43 -0.36 30.01 -2.67
N GLY A 44 0.38 30.60 -3.62
CA GLY A 44 1.82 30.82 -3.51
C GLY A 44 2.69 29.64 -3.94
N GLY A 45 2.20 28.75 -4.80
CA GLY A 45 2.95 27.57 -5.26
C GLY A 45 3.07 26.45 -4.21
N ARG A 46 2.32 26.59 -3.11
CA ARG A 46 2.21 25.61 -2.03
C ARG A 46 1.34 24.44 -2.46
N PHE A 47 1.55 23.29 -1.85
CA PHE A 47 0.74 22.11 -2.13
C PHE A 47 0.78 21.09 -0.99
N ARG A 48 -0.18 20.16 -1.01
CA ARG A 48 -0.29 19.01 -0.09
C ARG A 48 -0.70 17.76 -0.86
N LEU A 49 -0.41 16.58 -0.31
CA LEU A 49 -1.00 15.34 -0.83
C LEU A 49 -2.52 15.38 -0.64
N SER A 50 -3.28 15.05 -1.69
CA SER A 50 -4.73 14.89 -1.59
C SER A 50 -5.09 13.52 -0.99
N PRO A 51 -6.36 13.31 -0.57
CA PRO A 51 -6.85 11.96 -0.30
C PRO A 51 -6.58 10.99 -1.47
N LEU A 52 -6.42 9.71 -1.13
CA LEU A 52 -6.26 8.62 -2.11
C LEU A 52 -7.60 8.31 -2.78
N TYR A 53 -7.55 7.89 -4.04
CA TYR A 53 -8.70 7.43 -4.81
C TYR A 53 -8.28 6.29 -5.75
N ASP A 54 -9.25 5.67 -6.43
CA ASP A 54 -9.04 4.58 -7.39
C ASP A 54 -8.23 3.41 -6.81
N VAL A 55 -8.62 2.95 -5.61
CA VAL A 55 -8.02 1.78 -4.96
C VAL A 55 -8.83 0.55 -5.32
N LEU A 56 -8.29 -0.29 -6.20
CA LEU A 56 -8.93 -1.54 -6.63
C LEU A 56 -7.97 -2.72 -6.49
N THR A 57 -8.45 -3.78 -5.84
CA THR A 57 -7.73 -5.06 -5.73
C THR A 57 -7.94 -5.92 -6.97
N THR A 58 -6.91 -6.64 -7.40
CA THR A 58 -7.03 -7.73 -8.37
C THR A 58 -6.88 -9.11 -7.74
N GLN A 59 -6.88 -9.19 -6.41
CA GLN A 59 -6.74 -10.44 -5.66
C GLN A 59 -7.78 -11.50 -6.06
N PRO A 60 -9.09 -11.18 -6.20
CA PRO A 60 -10.07 -12.20 -6.57
C PRO A 60 -9.83 -12.79 -7.96
N LEU A 61 -9.35 -11.99 -8.90
CA LEU A 61 -9.04 -12.45 -10.27
C LEU A 61 -7.86 -13.43 -10.25
N LEU A 62 -6.87 -13.18 -9.39
CA LEU A 62 -5.76 -14.10 -9.18
C LEU A 62 -6.26 -15.44 -8.61
N ASP A 63 -7.08 -15.38 -7.56
CA ASP A 63 -7.58 -16.58 -6.87
C ASP A 63 -8.49 -17.42 -7.78
N ALA A 64 -9.29 -16.76 -8.61
CA ALA A 64 -10.12 -17.40 -9.64
C ALA A 64 -9.31 -17.89 -10.87
N ARG A 65 -7.98 -17.73 -10.89
CA ARG A 65 -7.08 -18.05 -12.02
C ARG A 65 -7.43 -17.33 -13.32
N GLN A 66 -8.09 -16.18 -13.22
CA GLN A 66 -8.41 -15.29 -14.33
C GLN A 66 -7.30 -14.27 -14.60
N LEU A 67 -6.37 -14.12 -13.66
CA LEU A 67 -5.14 -13.34 -13.80
C LEU A 67 -3.92 -14.25 -13.62
N ASP A 68 -3.00 -14.23 -14.59
CA ASP A 68 -1.74 -14.96 -14.47
C ASP A 68 -0.83 -14.35 -13.40
N HIS A 69 -0.13 -15.21 -12.64
CA HIS A 69 0.78 -14.76 -11.58
C HIS A 69 1.90 -13.82 -12.07
N ARG A 70 2.31 -13.90 -13.34
CA ARG A 70 3.30 -12.99 -13.94
C ARG A 70 2.74 -11.60 -14.19
N SER A 71 1.42 -11.48 -14.35
CA SER A 71 0.71 -10.23 -14.55
C SER A 71 0.30 -9.56 -13.23
N PHE A 72 0.35 -10.28 -12.10
CA PHE A 72 0.05 -9.76 -10.78
C PHE A 72 1.21 -8.92 -10.21
N ARG A 73 1.28 -7.66 -10.66
CA ARG A 73 2.41 -6.75 -10.43
C ARG A 73 1.95 -5.39 -9.91
N LEU A 74 2.68 -4.83 -8.95
CA LEU A 74 2.52 -3.45 -8.52
C LEU A 74 2.87 -2.49 -9.64
N SER A 75 2.09 -1.41 -9.74
CA SER A 75 2.36 -0.29 -10.65
C SER A 75 3.63 0.48 -10.28
N MET A 76 4.02 0.50 -9.01
CA MET A 76 5.26 1.11 -8.52
C MET A 76 6.21 0.05 -7.97
N ARG A 77 7.49 0.15 -8.33
CA ARG A 77 8.53 -0.77 -7.85
C ARG A 77 8.89 -0.51 -6.40
N VAL A 78 9.32 -1.57 -5.72
CA VAL A 78 9.95 -1.51 -4.40
C VAL A 78 11.29 -2.27 -4.40
N GLY A 79 12.13 -1.98 -3.43
CA GLY A 79 13.46 -2.57 -3.25
C GLY A 79 14.57 -1.90 -4.08
N LYS A 80 15.81 -2.28 -3.77
CA LYS A 80 17.02 -1.94 -4.54
C LYS A 80 16.98 -2.61 -5.92
N SER A 81 16.72 -3.91 -5.91
CA SER A 81 16.36 -4.68 -7.10
C SER A 81 14.92 -4.35 -7.47
N ARG A 82 14.59 -4.17 -8.75
CA ARG A 82 13.27 -3.66 -9.17
C ARG A 82 12.18 -4.73 -8.98
N HIS A 83 11.65 -4.87 -7.76
CA HIS A 83 10.58 -5.82 -7.46
C HIS A 83 9.22 -5.22 -7.82
N TYR A 84 8.49 -5.93 -8.68
CA TYR A 84 7.14 -5.56 -9.11
C TYR A 84 6.12 -6.64 -8.79
N LYS A 85 6.49 -7.92 -8.86
CA LYS A 85 5.54 -9.02 -8.67
C LYS A 85 5.10 -9.06 -7.21
N VAL A 86 3.81 -8.95 -6.97
CA VAL A 86 3.24 -8.85 -5.62
C VAL A 86 3.68 -10.03 -4.74
N ASN A 87 3.77 -11.23 -5.32
CA ASN A 87 4.15 -12.46 -4.62
C ASN A 87 5.64 -12.55 -4.26
N GLU A 88 6.50 -11.76 -4.91
CA GLU A 88 7.95 -11.72 -4.64
C GLU A 88 8.34 -10.55 -3.71
N VAL A 89 7.41 -9.64 -3.42
CA VAL A 89 7.66 -8.50 -2.53
C VAL A 89 7.64 -8.96 -1.06
N LEU A 90 8.53 -8.38 -0.24
CA LEU A 90 8.76 -8.66 1.17
C LEU A 90 9.00 -7.33 1.90
N GLY A 91 8.81 -7.31 3.22
CA GLY A 91 8.95 -6.10 4.03
C GLY A 91 10.30 -5.38 3.88
N HIS A 92 11.41 -6.11 3.76
CA HIS A 92 12.72 -5.50 3.56
C HIS A 92 12.84 -4.67 2.25
N HIS A 93 12.09 -5.02 1.19
CA HIS A 93 12.06 -4.20 -0.04
C HIS A 93 11.43 -2.82 0.21
N PHE A 94 10.45 -2.73 1.12
CA PHE A 94 9.89 -1.46 1.56
C PHE A 94 10.88 -0.69 2.42
N VAL A 95 11.62 -1.35 3.32
CA VAL A 95 12.70 -0.72 4.10
C VAL A 95 13.74 -0.09 3.16
N GLU A 96 14.20 -0.82 2.15
CA GLU A 96 15.11 -0.30 1.13
C GLU A 96 14.53 0.91 0.38
N THR A 97 13.25 0.84 0.01
CA THR A 97 12.58 1.92 -0.72
C THR A 97 12.42 3.17 0.14
N GLY A 98 11.95 3.01 1.38
CA GLY A 98 11.74 4.11 2.33
C GLY A 98 13.04 4.80 2.69
N THR A 99 14.11 4.02 2.96
CA THR A 99 15.44 4.57 3.25
C THR A 99 16.03 5.33 2.07
N GLN A 100 15.95 4.78 0.84
CA GLN A 100 16.36 5.50 -0.38
C GLN A 100 15.52 6.76 -0.62
N ALA A 101 14.25 6.74 -0.23
CA ALA A 101 13.36 7.88 -0.30
C ALA A 101 13.56 8.89 0.85
N GLY A 102 14.50 8.63 1.78
CA GLY A 102 14.91 9.51 2.87
C GLY A 102 14.07 9.39 4.15
N LEU A 103 13.36 8.29 4.36
CA LEU A 103 12.73 7.96 5.65
C LEU A 103 13.74 7.27 6.56
N SER A 104 13.64 7.48 7.87
CA SER A 104 14.46 6.76 8.85
C SER A 104 13.95 5.32 9.02
N ARG A 105 14.81 4.41 9.50
CA ARG A 105 14.42 3.02 9.76
C ARG A 105 13.36 2.94 10.86
N GLU A 106 13.46 3.80 11.86
CA GLU A 106 12.53 3.90 12.98
C GLU A 106 11.14 4.34 12.50
N ALA A 107 11.06 5.31 11.58
CA ALA A 107 9.80 5.74 10.99
C ALA A 107 9.13 4.62 10.16
N ILE A 108 9.93 3.82 9.45
CA ILE A 108 9.44 2.67 8.67
C ILE A 108 8.96 1.56 9.61
N GLN A 109 9.73 1.23 10.66
CA GLN A 109 9.34 0.23 11.64
C GLN A 109 8.05 0.61 12.36
N SER A 110 7.93 1.86 12.81
CA SER A 110 6.71 2.37 13.43
C SER A 110 5.48 2.27 12.51
N LEU A 111 5.66 2.46 11.20
CA LEU A 111 4.60 2.24 10.23
C LEU A 111 4.21 0.76 10.09
N PHE A 112 5.18 -0.15 10.10
CA PHE A 112 4.90 -1.58 10.05
C PHE A 112 4.13 -2.01 11.30
N ASP A 113 4.57 -1.58 12.48
CA ASP A 113 3.93 -1.89 13.76
C ASP A 113 2.49 -1.36 13.79
N GLU A 114 2.27 -0.13 13.32
CA GLU A 114 0.93 0.44 13.21
C GLU A 114 0.02 -0.39 12.28
N ILE A 115 0.53 -0.80 11.11
CA ILE A 115 -0.23 -1.61 10.16
C ILE A 115 -0.58 -2.97 10.77
N HIS A 116 0.39 -3.65 11.40
CA HIS A 116 0.16 -4.92 12.09
C HIS A 116 -0.90 -4.80 13.19
N ALA A 117 -0.83 -3.74 14.00
CA ALA A 117 -1.76 -3.53 15.11
C ALA A 117 -3.20 -3.24 14.63
N GLN A 118 -3.37 -2.59 13.48
CA GLN A 118 -4.67 -2.10 13.02
C GLN A 118 -5.32 -2.97 11.93
N ALA A 119 -4.56 -3.80 11.21
CA ALA A 119 -5.04 -4.47 10.00
C ALA A 119 -6.29 -5.33 10.22
N THR A 120 -6.28 -6.19 11.25
CA THR A 120 -7.41 -7.09 11.53
C THR A 120 -8.66 -6.30 11.95
N GLU A 121 -8.53 -5.38 12.90
CA GLU A 121 -9.67 -4.55 13.34
C GLU A 121 -10.23 -3.70 12.19
N ALA A 122 -9.38 -3.19 11.30
CA ALA A 122 -9.81 -2.43 10.14
C ALA A 122 -10.62 -3.30 9.15
N LEU A 123 -10.21 -4.55 8.92
CA LEU A 123 -10.97 -5.49 8.09
C LEU A 123 -12.32 -5.80 8.73
N ASP A 124 -12.35 -6.13 10.02
CA ASP A 124 -13.56 -6.50 10.74
C ASP A 124 -14.60 -5.38 10.72
N LYS A 125 -14.18 -4.14 11.02
CA LYS A 125 -15.05 -2.96 10.93
C LYS A 125 -15.56 -2.74 9.52
N THR A 126 -14.66 -2.83 8.52
CA THR A 126 -15.04 -2.62 7.13
C THR A 126 -16.08 -3.65 6.69
N PHE A 127 -15.91 -4.93 7.04
CA PHE A 127 -16.82 -5.99 6.66
C PHE A 127 -18.15 -5.95 7.40
N ALA A 128 -18.17 -5.48 8.65
CA ALA A 128 -19.41 -5.26 9.40
C ALA A 128 -20.29 -4.16 8.78
N ASP A 129 -19.67 -3.17 8.13
CA ASP A 129 -20.36 -2.05 7.48
C ASP A 129 -20.85 -2.37 6.05
N LEU A 130 -20.56 -3.57 5.52
CA LEU A 130 -20.96 -3.94 4.16
C LEU A 130 -22.45 -4.33 4.07
N PRO A 131 -23.10 -4.08 2.92
CA PRO A 131 -24.44 -4.59 2.64
C PRO A 131 -24.52 -6.12 2.73
N ALA A 132 -25.71 -6.64 3.08
CA ALA A 132 -25.93 -8.08 3.23
C ALA A 132 -25.76 -8.87 1.92
N ASP A 133 -25.93 -8.23 0.76
CA ASP A 133 -25.76 -8.81 -0.57
C ASP A 133 -24.34 -8.61 -1.14
N PHE A 134 -23.40 -8.11 -0.33
CA PHE A 134 -22.02 -7.91 -0.78
C PHE A 134 -21.33 -9.25 -1.08
N PRO A 135 -20.56 -9.36 -2.18
CA PRO A 135 -19.94 -10.63 -2.56
C PRO A 135 -18.92 -11.14 -1.53
N GLU A 136 -19.25 -12.23 -0.83
CA GLU A 136 -18.38 -12.87 0.18
C GLU A 136 -17.03 -13.35 -0.41
N GLY A 137 -17.03 -13.77 -1.68
CA GLY A 137 -15.80 -14.16 -2.37
C GLY A 137 -14.79 -13.01 -2.47
N LEU A 138 -15.25 -11.76 -2.57
CA LEU A 138 -14.39 -10.58 -2.63
C LEU A 138 -13.77 -10.27 -1.27
N THR A 139 -14.57 -10.27 -0.20
CA THR A 139 -14.09 -9.99 1.16
C THR A 139 -13.10 -11.07 1.62
N SER A 140 -13.43 -12.34 1.35
CA SER A 140 -12.57 -13.49 1.68
C SER A 140 -11.24 -13.43 0.95
N ALA A 141 -11.23 -13.13 -0.35
CA ALA A 141 -10.01 -13.00 -1.15
C ALA A 141 -9.11 -11.87 -0.63
N VAL A 142 -9.69 -10.69 -0.34
CA VAL A 142 -8.93 -9.55 0.19
C VAL A 142 -8.33 -9.87 1.57
N ALA A 143 -9.12 -10.43 2.48
CA ALA A 143 -8.67 -10.77 3.82
C ALA A 143 -7.53 -11.80 3.78
N ALA A 144 -7.71 -12.90 3.04
CA ALA A 144 -6.69 -13.94 2.91
C ALA A 144 -5.39 -13.42 2.28
N GLY A 145 -5.52 -12.62 1.21
CA GLY A 145 -4.38 -11.98 0.57
C GLY A 145 -3.64 -11.01 1.50
N LEU A 146 -4.38 -10.20 2.25
CA LEU A 146 -3.81 -9.27 3.24
C LEU A 146 -3.06 -10.02 4.32
N GLN A 147 -3.68 -11.00 4.97
CA GLN A 147 -3.06 -11.76 6.06
C GLN A 147 -1.76 -12.43 5.61
N THR A 148 -1.79 -13.10 4.44
CA THR A 148 -0.61 -13.76 3.85
C THR A 148 0.57 -12.79 3.64
N ARG A 149 0.30 -11.52 3.30
CA ARG A 149 1.35 -10.51 3.08
C ARG A 149 1.73 -9.78 4.35
N LEU A 150 0.82 -9.66 5.29
CA LEU A 150 1.07 -9.06 6.59
C LEU A 150 2.15 -9.87 7.34
N GLU A 151 2.09 -11.20 7.29
CA GLU A 151 3.15 -12.09 7.80
C GLU A 151 4.54 -11.81 7.19
N LYS A 152 4.58 -11.30 5.95
CA LYS A 152 5.81 -10.94 5.23
C LYS A 152 6.23 -9.48 5.44
N LEU A 153 5.39 -8.66 6.07
CA LEU A 153 5.66 -7.26 6.37
C LEU A 153 6.51 -7.15 7.64
N VAL A 154 7.73 -7.65 7.56
CA VAL A 154 8.73 -7.55 8.62
C VAL A 154 9.92 -6.77 8.09
N ALA A 155 10.50 -5.90 8.91
CA ALA A 155 11.66 -5.12 8.48
C ALA A 155 12.87 -6.01 8.14
N ALA A 156 12.92 -7.21 8.75
CA ALA A 156 14.08 -8.10 8.82
C ALA A 156 15.32 -7.39 9.41
N GLY A 157 15.97 -8.06 10.37
CA GLY A 157 17.15 -7.56 11.10
C GLY A 157 18.36 -7.32 10.19
#